data_AF-A0A087H561-F1
#
_entry.id   AF-A0A087H561-F1
#
_cell.length_a   1.000
_cell.length_b   1.000
_cell.length_c   1.000
_cell.angle_alpha   90.00
_cell.angle_beta   90.00
_cell.angle_gamma   90.00
#
_symmetry.space_group_name_H-M   'P 1'
#
loop_
_entity.id
_entity.type
_entity.pdbx_description
1 polymer ?
#
loop_
_entity_poly.entity_id
_entity_poly.type
_entity_poly.pdbx_seq_one_letter_code
_entity_poly.pdbx_strand_id
1 'polypeptide(L)'
;MEESGRIGGAQAVINLEIGPSIPISYHPCFGPHEDLLLLEADYNLISDIFNESVTLRGLPDEDAVLCTKSKTYSIKFVGNSNSMFLIPPSSFLEEPVFDNRFVSVIKLASGNMELVEVSPRLDKLKQLLLENPYSGSEVEEDLALYTWSDLVNTIQASDEELRNGLERLSAIEIDGYWRVVDESYLDLVLRMFLHNCVLKSWCFDELDEDEVVDALVADEFPSKVASHCLRVFGSKVGETSKWKLEPRLVCVHFARRILKDEKMRLESFMEEWKKKVPEGMEERFEMLEGEVLTEKIGIETRVYTFSVRSLPSTPAERFSTLFKHRPKWEWKDLEPYLRDLHDPKVSMEGLLLKYTRRAQARADAEPVFSAR
;
A
#
# COMPACT_ATOMS: atom_id res chain seq x y z
N MET A 1 -19.54 -2.97 61.47
CA MET A 1 -20.07 -1.65 61.10
C MET A 1 -19.86 -1.53 59.61
N GLU A 2 -20.93 -1.75 58.85
CA GLU A 2 -20.98 -1.66 57.41
C GLU A 2 -20.78 -0.19 57.01
N GLU A 3 -19.77 0.10 56.18
CA GLU A 3 -19.72 1.35 55.43
C GLU A 3 -20.87 1.32 54.42
N SER A 4 -21.99 1.91 54.81
CA SER A 4 -23.09 2.32 53.93
C SER A 4 -22.57 3.40 52.95
N GLY A 5 -21.82 2.97 51.93
CA GLY A 5 -21.30 3.82 50.87
C GLY A 5 -22.44 4.40 50.03
N ARG A 6 -22.31 5.67 49.64
CA ARG A 6 -23.28 6.45 48.86
C ARG A 6 -23.28 5.95 47.40
N ILE A 7 -24.44 5.49 46.89
CA ILE A 7 -24.48 4.76 45.60
C ILE A 7 -25.45 5.38 44.57
N GLY A 8 -25.30 6.69 44.27
CA GLY A 8 -26.10 7.35 43.21
C GLY A 8 -25.52 7.28 41.80
N GLY A 9 -24.24 6.88 41.66
CA GLY A 9 -23.53 6.79 40.38
C GLY A 9 -23.37 5.36 39.86
N ALA A 10 -22.40 5.16 38.96
CA ALA A 10 -22.14 3.89 38.29
C ALA A 10 -21.97 2.71 39.28
N GLN A 11 -21.47 2.97 40.49
CA GLN A 11 -21.32 1.97 41.54
C GLN A 11 -22.62 1.26 41.92
N ALA A 12 -23.80 1.85 41.66
CA ALA A 12 -25.10 1.24 41.98
C ALA A 12 -25.50 0.16 40.99
N VAL A 13 -24.87 0.15 39.81
CA VAL A 13 -25.23 -0.76 38.73
C VAL A 13 -24.17 -1.83 38.46
N ILE A 14 -22.96 -1.73 39.04
CA ILE A 14 -21.84 -2.67 38.78
C ILE A 14 -22.19 -4.12 39.19
N ASN A 15 -23.00 -4.31 40.24
CA ASN A 15 -23.37 -5.62 40.78
C ASN A 15 -24.88 -5.91 40.69
N LEU A 16 -25.57 -5.33 39.71
CA LEU A 16 -26.99 -5.59 39.50
C LEU A 16 -27.24 -7.06 39.12
N GLU A 17 -27.88 -7.81 40.03
CA GLU A 17 -28.34 -9.16 39.75
C GLU A 17 -29.57 -9.14 38.81
N ILE A 18 -29.88 -10.28 38.20
CA ILE A 18 -31.05 -10.44 37.34
C ILE A 18 -32.32 -10.43 38.20
N GLY A 19 -33.22 -9.46 38.01
CA GLY A 19 -34.49 -9.39 38.74
C GLY A 19 -34.79 -8.04 39.43
N PRO A 20 -33.88 -7.48 40.26
CA PRO A 20 -34.06 -6.15 40.84
C PRO A 20 -34.12 -5.06 39.76
N SER A 21 -35.00 -4.08 39.95
CA SER A 21 -35.07 -2.86 39.15
C SER A 21 -34.63 -1.67 39.98
N ILE A 22 -33.81 -0.79 39.40
CA ILE A 22 -33.36 0.44 40.04
C ILE A 22 -33.92 1.61 39.22
N PRO A 23 -34.60 2.58 39.85
CA PRO A 23 -35.12 3.73 39.14
C PRO A 23 -33.98 4.64 38.69
N ILE A 24 -34.09 5.16 37.47
CA ILE A 24 -33.16 6.15 36.93
C ILE A 24 -33.69 7.57 37.16
N SER A 25 -32.76 8.52 37.27
CA SER A 25 -33.04 9.96 37.27
C SER A 25 -32.15 10.64 36.24
N TYR A 26 -32.65 11.69 35.59
CA TYR A 26 -31.83 12.50 34.68
C TYR A 26 -31.02 13.51 35.49
N HIS A 27 -29.70 13.48 35.34
CA HIS A 27 -28.80 14.46 35.95
C HIS A 27 -29.12 15.88 35.42
N PRO A 28 -28.87 16.96 36.18
CA PRO A 28 -28.99 18.33 35.66
C PRO A 28 -28.16 18.60 34.40
N CYS A 29 -27.04 17.88 34.24
CA CYS A 29 -26.21 17.92 33.04
C CYS A 29 -26.71 17.00 31.92
N PHE A 30 -27.85 16.32 32.07
CA PHE A 30 -28.35 15.40 31.06
C PHE A 30 -28.57 16.11 29.73
N GLY A 31 -28.01 15.55 28.66
CA GLY A 31 -28.07 16.17 27.35
C GLY A 31 -27.50 15.28 26.24
N PRO A 32 -27.34 15.84 25.03
CA PRO A 32 -26.81 15.10 23.90
C PRO A 32 -25.35 14.67 24.11
N HIS A 33 -24.55 15.50 24.81
CA HIS A 33 -23.11 15.27 25.04
C HIS A 33 -22.41 14.83 23.74
N GLU A 34 -22.44 15.67 22.70
CA GLU A 34 -21.86 15.34 21.39
C GLU A 34 -20.35 15.11 21.45
N ASP A 35 -19.71 15.54 22.53
CA ASP A 35 -18.32 15.33 22.91
C ASP A 35 -18.01 13.91 23.44
N LEU A 36 -19.03 13.14 23.83
CA LEU A 36 -18.86 11.78 24.36
C LEU A 36 -19.34 10.74 23.34
N LEU A 37 -18.42 9.97 22.77
CA LEU A 37 -18.75 8.86 21.87
C LEU A 37 -18.33 7.53 22.48
N LEU A 38 -19.13 6.50 22.25
CA LEU A 38 -18.77 5.13 22.62
C LEU A 38 -17.96 4.53 21.50
N LEU A 39 -16.79 3.98 21.81
CA LEU A 39 -15.92 3.31 20.87
C LEU A 39 -15.84 1.83 21.23
N GLU A 40 -16.17 0.96 20.30
CA GLU A 40 -15.93 -0.46 20.40
C GLU A 40 -14.53 -0.76 19.86
N ALA A 41 -13.67 -1.27 20.75
CA ALA A 41 -12.28 -1.60 20.44
C ALA A 41 -11.96 -3.02 20.91
N ASP A 42 -11.21 -3.76 20.09
CA ASP A 42 -10.71 -5.07 20.47
C ASP A 42 -9.58 -4.97 21.50
N TYR A 43 -9.22 -6.08 22.15
CA TYR A 43 -8.17 -6.10 23.17
C TYR A 43 -6.80 -5.63 22.66
N ASN A 44 -6.53 -5.79 21.36
CA ASN A 44 -5.27 -5.37 20.76
C ASN A 44 -5.21 -3.84 20.63
N LEU A 45 -6.29 -3.22 20.15
CA LEU A 45 -6.46 -1.78 20.02
C LEU A 45 -6.54 -1.08 21.37
N ILE A 46 -7.13 -1.71 22.38
CA ILE A 46 -7.21 -1.14 23.73
C ILE A 46 -5.82 -0.78 24.26
N SER A 47 -4.82 -1.65 24.06
CA SER A 47 -3.44 -1.35 24.45
C SER A 47 -2.87 -0.16 23.70
N ASP A 48 -3.12 -0.05 22.40
CA ASP A 48 -2.64 1.09 21.60
C ASP A 48 -3.32 2.41 22.01
N ILE A 49 -4.63 2.37 22.27
CA ILE A 49 -5.40 3.54 22.72
C ILE A 49 -4.90 4.04 24.08
N PHE A 50 -4.71 3.14 25.05
CA PHE A 50 -4.24 3.54 26.39
C PHE A 50 -2.78 4.02 26.41
N ASN A 51 -1.97 3.64 25.42
CA ASN A 51 -0.59 4.11 25.27
C ASN A 51 -0.48 5.35 24.37
N GLU A 52 -1.60 5.98 23.99
CA GLU A 52 -1.65 7.15 23.11
C GLU A 52 -0.92 6.93 21.76
N SER A 53 -0.91 5.69 21.26
CA SER A 53 -0.22 5.31 20.03
C SER A 53 -1.11 5.34 18.78
N VAL A 54 -2.32 5.89 18.90
CA VAL A 54 -3.33 5.95 17.82
C VAL A 54 -3.49 7.37 17.30
N THR A 55 -3.80 7.50 16.01
CA THR A 55 -4.06 8.78 15.35
C THR A 55 -5.33 8.70 14.50
N LEU A 56 -6.08 9.80 14.42
CA LEU A 56 -7.20 9.94 13.48
C LEU A 56 -6.70 10.63 12.21
N ARG A 57 -7.02 10.05 11.04
CA ARG A 57 -6.61 10.57 9.74
C ARG A 57 -7.80 10.63 8.78
N GLY A 58 -7.80 11.62 7.91
CA GLY A 58 -8.84 11.85 6.91
C GLY A 58 -9.00 13.34 6.61
N LEU A 59 -9.17 13.67 5.33
CA LEU A 59 -9.52 15.03 4.93
C LEU A 59 -10.98 15.37 5.29
N PRO A 60 -11.36 16.66 5.34
CA PRO A 60 -12.73 17.07 5.69
C PRO A 60 -13.84 16.50 4.78
N ASP A 61 -13.49 16.07 3.57
CA ASP A 61 -14.36 15.51 2.55
C ASP A 61 -14.31 13.97 2.48
N GLU A 62 -13.56 13.32 3.37
CA GLU A 62 -13.37 11.86 3.41
C GLU A 62 -13.85 11.27 4.74
N ASP A 63 -14.19 9.98 4.76
CA ASP A 63 -14.48 9.25 6.00
C ASP A 63 -13.23 9.19 6.88
N ALA A 64 -13.33 9.42 8.19
CA ALA A 64 -12.17 9.30 9.08
C ALA A 64 -11.74 7.83 9.28
N VAL A 65 -10.43 7.62 9.43
CA VAL A 65 -9.83 6.34 9.84
C VAL A 65 -9.04 6.51 11.14
N LEU A 66 -8.98 5.43 11.92
CA LEU A 66 -8.11 5.31 13.07
C LEU A 66 -6.88 4.49 12.68
N CYS A 67 -5.70 5.05 12.89
CA CYS A 67 -4.44 4.40 12.56
C CYS A 67 -3.67 4.10 13.84
N THR A 68 -3.24 2.86 14.00
CA THR A 68 -2.17 2.50 14.93
C THR A 68 -0.82 2.77 14.26
N LYS A 69 0.29 2.31 14.85
CA LYS A 69 1.61 2.39 14.22
C LYS A 69 1.69 1.64 12.89
N SER A 70 0.96 0.53 12.77
CA SER A 70 1.13 -0.43 11.68
C SER A 70 -0.15 -0.80 10.91
N LYS A 71 -1.32 -0.38 11.39
CA LYS A 71 -2.61 -0.78 10.83
C LYS A 71 -3.60 0.38 10.74
N THR A 72 -4.50 0.28 9.77
CA THR A 72 -5.60 1.23 9.56
C THR A 72 -6.96 0.60 9.81
N TYR A 73 -7.84 1.33 10.51
CA TYR A 73 -9.18 0.92 10.88
C TYR A 73 -10.19 1.94 10.39
N SER A 74 -11.21 1.47 9.66
CA SER A 74 -12.36 2.30 9.32
C SER A 74 -13.24 2.49 10.56
N ILE A 75 -13.78 3.70 10.73
CA ILE A 75 -14.67 4.06 11.82
C ILE A 75 -16.10 4.11 11.28
N LYS A 76 -17.01 3.35 11.88
CA LYS A 76 -18.43 3.34 11.47
C LYS A 76 -19.33 3.52 12.66
N PHE A 77 -20.30 4.41 12.55
CA PHE A 77 -21.35 4.54 13.56
C PHE A 77 -22.40 3.44 13.36
N VAL A 78 -22.67 2.68 14.42
CA VAL A 78 -23.73 1.66 14.46
C VAL A 78 -24.75 2.04 15.53
N GLY A 79 -25.99 2.21 15.10
CA GLY A 79 -27.10 2.56 15.98
C GLY A 79 -27.57 1.36 16.80
N ASN A 80 -27.90 1.60 18.07
CA ASN A 80 -28.43 0.59 18.96
C ASN A 80 -29.96 0.69 19.05
N SER A 81 -30.67 -0.44 18.97
CA SER A 81 -32.12 -0.52 19.20
C SER A 81 -32.48 -0.44 20.68
N ASN A 82 -31.53 -0.76 21.56
CA ASN A 82 -31.67 -0.68 23.01
C ASN A 82 -31.24 0.70 23.52
N SER A 83 -31.87 1.15 24.61
CA SER A 83 -31.46 2.37 25.31
C SER A 83 -30.18 2.12 26.11
N MET A 84 -29.08 2.74 25.70
CA MET A 84 -27.80 2.67 26.42
C MET A 84 -27.58 3.94 27.23
N PHE A 85 -27.57 3.81 28.56
CA PHE A 85 -27.42 4.94 29.47
C PHE A 85 -25.97 5.08 29.94
N LEU A 86 -25.38 6.26 29.77
CA LEU A 86 -24.12 6.59 30.43
C LEU A 86 -24.41 7.12 31.82
N ILE A 87 -23.84 6.43 32.80
CA ILE A 87 -23.97 6.72 34.23
C ILE A 87 -22.56 7.09 34.71
N PRO A 88 -22.33 8.31 35.23
CA PRO A 88 -21.03 8.72 35.69
C PRO A 88 -20.70 8.08 37.07
N PRO A 89 -19.41 8.01 37.46
CA PRO A 89 -19.04 7.58 38.81
C PRO A 89 -19.65 8.48 39.89
N SER A 90 -19.89 7.94 41.09
CA SER A 90 -20.44 8.72 42.21
C SER A 90 -19.59 9.96 42.57
N SER A 91 -18.29 9.96 42.27
CA SER A 91 -17.40 11.11 42.49
C SER A 91 -17.64 12.29 41.54
N PHE A 92 -18.32 12.06 40.42
CA PHE A 92 -18.70 13.09 39.45
C PHE A 92 -19.98 13.84 39.87
N LEU A 93 -20.73 13.26 40.82
CA LEU A 93 -21.98 13.82 41.33
C LEU A 93 -21.65 14.75 42.51
N GLU A 94 -21.62 16.06 42.30
CA GLU A 94 -21.45 17.03 43.39
C GLU A 94 -22.66 16.99 44.36
N GLU A 95 -22.39 16.99 45.68
CA GLU A 95 -23.42 16.92 46.73
C GLU A 95 -24.15 18.27 46.85
N PRO A 96 -25.51 18.35 46.78
CA PRO A 96 -26.41 17.56 47.63
C PRO A 96 -27.76 17.14 46.96
N VAL A 97 -27.82 16.94 45.64
CA VAL A 97 -29.11 16.78 44.92
C VAL A 97 -29.61 15.34 44.84
N PHE A 98 -28.80 14.34 45.20
CA PHE A 98 -29.09 12.95 44.86
C PHE A 98 -29.65 12.14 46.02
N ASP A 99 -30.90 11.72 45.84
CA ASP A 99 -31.49 10.63 46.59
C ASP A 99 -30.78 9.32 46.17
N ASN A 100 -30.08 8.67 47.13
CA ASN A 100 -29.36 7.41 46.93
C ASN A 100 -30.23 6.25 46.41
N ARG A 101 -31.55 6.46 46.25
CA ARG A 101 -32.48 5.52 45.64
C ARG A 101 -32.45 5.51 44.11
N PHE A 102 -31.86 6.52 43.47
CA PHE A 102 -31.85 6.66 42.01
C PHE A 102 -30.45 6.62 41.45
N VAL A 103 -30.32 6.07 40.25
CA VAL A 103 -29.10 6.14 39.44
C VAL A 103 -29.19 7.34 38.52
N SER A 104 -28.20 8.24 38.58
CA SER A 104 -28.21 9.45 37.77
C SER A 104 -27.60 9.22 36.39
N VAL A 105 -28.36 9.50 35.33
CA VAL A 105 -27.96 9.32 33.93
C VAL A 105 -27.61 10.68 33.33
N ILE A 106 -26.50 10.73 32.58
CA ILE A 106 -26.07 11.95 31.88
C ILE A 106 -26.33 11.91 30.36
N LYS A 107 -26.33 10.72 29.75
CA LYS A 107 -26.52 10.59 28.29
C LYS A 107 -27.28 9.32 27.94
N LEU A 108 -28.16 9.42 26.95
CA LEU A 108 -28.67 8.29 26.20
C LEU A 108 -27.84 8.15 24.91
N ALA A 109 -26.98 7.14 24.84
CA ALA A 109 -26.22 6.86 23.63
C ALA A 109 -27.11 6.17 22.60
N SER A 110 -27.18 6.76 21.41
CA SER A 110 -27.92 6.23 20.25
C SER A 110 -27.18 5.10 19.55
N GLY A 111 -25.91 4.87 19.87
CA GLY A 111 -25.04 3.91 19.20
C GLY A 111 -23.59 4.01 19.65
N ASN A 112 -22.74 3.23 19.00
CA ASN A 112 -21.31 3.15 19.20
C ASN A 112 -20.58 3.25 17.86
N MET A 113 -19.34 3.72 17.92
CA MET A 113 -18.38 3.67 16.82
C MET A 113 -17.72 2.30 16.83
N GLU A 114 -17.82 1.57 15.72
CA GLU A 114 -17.15 0.30 15.50
C GLU A 114 -15.88 0.52 14.67
N LEU A 115 -14.83 -0.21 15.02
CA LEU A 115 -13.56 -0.24 14.30
C LEU A 115 -13.43 -1.53 13.50
N VAL A 116 -13.21 -1.40 12.20
CA VAL A 116 -12.96 -2.54 11.31
C VAL A 116 -11.61 -2.33 10.64
N GLU A 117 -10.69 -3.30 10.79
CA GLU A 117 -9.40 -3.30 10.09
C GLU A 117 -9.63 -3.29 8.58
N VAL A 118 -9.00 -2.34 7.89
CA VAL A 118 -9.14 -2.14 6.44
C VAL A 118 -7.77 -1.97 5.80
N SER A 119 -7.67 -2.31 4.52
CA SER A 119 -6.48 -2.01 3.74
C SER A 119 -6.25 -0.50 3.63
N PRO A 120 -4.98 -0.04 3.68
CA PRO A 120 -4.65 1.37 3.56
C PRO A 120 -4.99 1.90 2.16
N ARG A 121 -5.47 3.14 2.07
CA ARG A 121 -5.86 3.75 0.79
C ARG A 121 -4.66 4.39 0.09
N LEU A 122 -3.76 3.55 -0.41
CA LEU A 122 -2.50 3.98 -1.05
C LEU A 122 -2.64 4.44 -2.52
N ASP A 123 -3.83 4.33 -3.12
CA ASP A 123 -4.06 4.81 -4.50
C ASP A 123 -3.84 6.31 -4.62
N LYS A 124 -4.26 7.07 -3.59
CA LYS A 124 -4.04 8.51 -3.49
C LYS A 124 -2.54 8.83 -3.41
N LEU A 125 -1.77 8.08 -2.62
CA LEU A 125 -0.31 8.22 -2.57
C LEU A 125 0.32 8.08 -3.96
N LYS A 126 -0.08 7.03 -4.69
CA LYS A 126 0.41 6.80 -6.06
C LYS A 126 0.05 7.97 -6.99
N GLN A 127 -1.16 8.50 -6.91
CA GLN A 127 -1.58 9.64 -7.73
C GLN A 127 -0.74 10.89 -7.43
N LEU A 128 -0.58 11.26 -6.15
CA LEU A 128 0.18 12.46 -5.75
C LEU A 128 1.64 12.38 -6.19
N LEU A 129 2.29 11.22 -6.04
CA LEU A 129 3.71 11.07 -6.36
C LEU A 129 4.01 10.93 -7.85
N LEU A 130 3.03 10.48 -8.64
CA LEU A 130 3.18 10.37 -10.10
C LEU A 130 2.82 11.67 -10.84
N GLU A 131 2.23 12.65 -10.15
CA GLU A 131 1.91 13.96 -10.74
C GLU A 131 3.18 14.75 -11.09
N ASN A 132 4.17 14.76 -10.19
CA ASN A 132 5.43 15.48 -10.37
C ASN A 132 6.68 14.60 -10.10
N PRO A 133 6.98 13.61 -10.97
CA PRO A 133 8.18 12.79 -10.84
C PRO A 133 9.46 13.63 -10.86
N TYR A 134 10.52 13.13 -10.23
CA TYR A 134 11.83 13.78 -10.23
C TYR A 134 12.56 13.51 -11.55
N SER A 135 12.84 14.57 -12.31
CA SER A 135 13.47 14.50 -13.63
C SER A 135 14.85 15.18 -13.71
N GLY A 136 15.40 15.64 -12.58
CA GLY A 136 16.70 16.33 -12.51
C GLY A 136 16.69 17.79 -12.97
N SER A 137 15.52 18.38 -13.22
CA SER A 137 15.36 19.79 -13.60
C SER A 137 15.36 20.71 -12.37
N GLU A 138 16.09 21.82 -12.44
CA GLU A 138 16.12 22.88 -11.41
C GLU A 138 14.85 23.75 -11.37
N VAL A 139 13.97 23.64 -12.37
CA VAL A 139 12.72 24.41 -12.43
C VAL A 139 11.65 23.71 -11.59
N GLU A 140 11.72 23.92 -10.27
CA GLU A 140 10.80 23.32 -9.29
C GLU A 140 9.80 24.31 -8.69
N GLU A 141 9.84 25.59 -9.10
CA GLU A 141 9.21 26.71 -8.38
C GLU A 141 7.66 26.68 -8.30
N ASP A 142 6.98 25.75 -8.97
CA ASP A 142 5.50 25.62 -8.92
C ASP A 142 5.01 24.16 -8.77
N LEU A 143 5.90 23.23 -8.40
CA LEU A 143 5.52 21.82 -8.28
C LEU A 143 4.83 21.52 -6.95
N ALA A 144 3.73 20.76 -7.00
CA ALA A 144 3.13 20.21 -5.80
C ALA A 144 4.01 19.07 -5.27
N LEU A 145 4.83 19.40 -4.26
CA LEU A 145 5.72 18.47 -3.57
C LEU A 145 5.20 18.17 -2.16
N TYR A 146 5.46 16.95 -1.68
CA TYR A 146 4.90 16.45 -0.42
C TYR A 146 6.01 16.02 0.53
N THR A 147 6.04 16.62 1.72
CA THR A 147 6.88 16.15 2.83
C THR A 147 6.25 14.92 3.48
N TRP A 148 7.00 14.24 4.36
CA TRP A 148 6.44 13.16 5.18
C TRP A 148 5.19 13.61 5.96
N SER A 149 5.20 14.83 6.51
CA SER A 149 4.06 15.38 7.26
C SER A 149 2.85 15.59 6.37
N ASP A 150 3.04 16.08 5.14
CA ASP A 150 1.93 16.29 4.20
C ASP A 150 1.28 14.97 3.81
N LEU A 151 2.09 13.94 3.54
CA LEU A 151 1.60 12.61 3.21
C LEU A 151 0.82 11.98 4.37
N VAL A 152 1.34 12.08 5.60
CA VAL A 152 0.67 11.57 6.81
C VAL A 152 -0.69 12.24 7.04
N ASN A 153 -0.79 13.55 6.77
CA ASN A 153 -2.04 14.29 6.95
C ASN A 153 -3.05 14.09 5.82
N THR A 154 -2.60 13.62 4.66
CA THR A 154 -3.42 13.51 3.45
C THR A 154 -3.86 12.08 3.14
N ILE A 155 -3.05 11.09 3.52
CA ILE A 155 -3.25 9.67 3.18
C ILE A 155 -3.84 8.91 4.37
N GLN A 156 -4.91 8.15 4.10
CA GLN A 156 -5.58 7.29 5.05
C GLN A 156 -4.85 5.95 5.22
N ALA A 157 -3.71 6.00 5.88
CA ALA A 157 -2.85 4.86 6.16
C ALA A 157 -2.08 5.09 7.47
N SER A 158 -1.69 4.01 8.16
CA SER A 158 -0.71 4.08 9.24
C SER A 158 0.68 4.46 8.71
N ASP A 159 1.58 4.85 9.61
CA ASP A 159 2.94 5.23 9.22
C ASP A 159 3.71 4.09 8.56
N GLU A 160 3.58 2.86 9.07
CA GLU A 160 4.25 1.70 8.49
C GLU A 160 3.67 1.36 7.11
N GLU A 161 2.34 1.40 6.96
CA GLU A 161 1.67 1.17 5.68
C GLU A 161 2.06 2.24 4.64
N LEU A 162 2.19 3.49 5.06
CA LEU A 162 2.62 4.60 4.20
C LEU A 162 4.08 4.42 3.74
N ARG A 163 5.00 4.06 4.64
CA ARG A 163 6.40 3.73 4.29
C ARG A 163 6.48 2.57 3.32
N ASN A 164 5.76 1.49 3.61
CA ASN A 164 5.67 0.33 2.71
C ASN A 164 5.11 0.74 1.33
N GLY A 165 4.16 1.66 1.30
CA GLY A 165 3.63 2.26 0.06
C GLY A 165 4.70 3.01 -0.73
N LEU A 166 5.48 3.88 -0.06
CA LEU A 166 6.58 4.61 -0.66
C LEU A 166 7.66 3.68 -1.24
N GLU A 167 8.06 2.66 -0.47
CA GLU A 167 9.02 1.65 -0.93
C GLU A 167 8.52 0.88 -2.16
N ARG A 168 7.25 0.44 -2.15
CA ARG A 168 6.63 -0.24 -3.30
C ARG A 168 6.57 0.63 -4.56
N LEU A 169 6.38 1.94 -4.38
CA LEU A 169 6.44 2.92 -5.48
C LEU A 169 7.87 3.28 -5.87
N SER A 170 8.87 2.75 -5.16
CA SER A 170 10.27 3.13 -5.34
C SER A 170 10.48 4.64 -5.18
N ALA A 171 9.70 5.27 -4.30
CA ALA A 171 9.82 6.68 -3.99
C ALA A 171 11.00 6.94 -3.05
N ILE A 172 11.66 8.08 -3.22
CA ILE A 172 12.77 8.52 -2.39
C ILE A 172 12.56 9.96 -1.92
N GLU A 173 13.12 10.29 -0.78
CA GLU A 173 13.10 11.64 -0.24
C GLU A 173 14.23 12.46 -0.86
N ILE A 174 13.93 13.46 -1.68
CA ILE A 174 14.90 14.40 -2.29
C ILE A 174 14.61 15.78 -1.71
N ASP A 175 15.60 16.41 -1.10
CA ASP A 175 15.49 17.76 -0.51
C ASP A 175 14.31 17.95 0.46
N GLY A 176 13.95 16.89 1.20
CA GLY A 176 12.85 16.88 2.18
C GLY A 176 11.49 16.50 1.63
N TYR A 177 11.40 16.23 0.31
CA TYR A 177 10.16 15.85 -0.37
C TYR A 177 10.22 14.43 -0.92
N TRP A 178 9.13 13.67 -0.77
CA TRP A 178 9.02 12.33 -1.31
C TRP A 178 8.61 12.37 -2.78
N ARG A 179 9.39 11.69 -3.64
CA ARG A 179 9.19 11.70 -5.10
C ARG A 179 9.53 10.34 -5.71
N VAL A 180 8.81 10.00 -6.78
CA VAL A 180 9.21 8.91 -7.68
C VAL A 180 10.16 9.48 -8.73
N VAL A 181 11.24 8.77 -9.05
CA VAL A 181 12.16 9.19 -10.12
C VAL A 181 11.55 8.91 -11.48
N ASP A 182 11.58 9.90 -12.37
CA ASP A 182 11.12 9.75 -13.76
C ASP A 182 11.89 8.64 -14.48
N GLU A 183 11.20 7.83 -15.28
CA GLU A 183 11.81 6.68 -15.94
C GLU A 183 12.88 7.07 -16.97
N SER A 184 12.74 8.22 -17.62
CA SER A 184 13.75 8.71 -18.58
C SER A 184 14.98 9.24 -17.87
N TYR A 185 14.80 9.93 -16.75
CA TYR A 185 15.93 10.37 -15.93
C TYR A 185 16.65 9.17 -15.29
N LEU A 186 15.91 8.18 -14.78
CA LEU A 186 16.50 6.94 -14.27
C LEU A 186 17.27 6.15 -15.34
N ASP A 187 16.79 6.13 -16.59
CA ASP A 187 17.52 5.56 -17.73
C ASP A 187 18.85 6.30 -17.99
N LEU A 188 18.87 7.62 -17.85
CA LEU A 188 20.09 8.41 -17.98
C LEU A 188 21.10 8.04 -16.88
N VAL A 189 20.66 7.99 -15.62
CA VAL A 189 21.51 7.62 -14.47
C VAL A 189 22.05 6.20 -14.64
N LEU A 190 21.21 5.23 -15.03
CA LEU A 190 21.65 3.85 -15.25
C LEU A 190 22.67 3.76 -16.39
N ARG A 191 22.47 4.48 -17.49
CA ARG A 191 23.45 4.50 -18.61
C ARG A 191 24.79 5.05 -18.15
N MET A 192 24.79 6.12 -17.36
CA MET A 192 26.04 6.68 -16.82
C MET A 192 26.70 5.70 -15.85
N PHE A 193 25.91 5.04 -14.99
CA PHE A 193 26.42 4.02 -14.09
C PHE A 193 27.11 2.90 -14.87
N LEU A 194 26.46 2.34 -15.89
CA LEU A 194 27.03 1.29 -16.72
C LEU A 194 28.28 1.77 -17.48
N HIS A 195 28.31 3.03 -17.93
CA HIS A 195 29.50 3.64 -18.53
C HIS A 195 30.67 3.69 -17.53
N ASN A 196 30.41 4.11 -16.29
CA ASN A 196 31.40 4.16 -15.22
C ASN A 196 31.94 2.77 -14.86
N CYS A 197 31.09 1.73 -14.88
CA CYS A 197 31.56 0.36 -14.69
C CYS A 197 32.61 -0.03 -15.74
N VAL A 198 32.37 0.31 -17.01
CA VAL A 198 33.35 0.04 -18.09
C VAL A 198 34.62 0.88 -17.89
N LEU A 199 34.47 2.18 -17.65
CA LEU A 199 35.59 3.11 -17.50
C LEU A 199 36.52 2.74 -16.35
N LYS A 200 35.94 2.34 -15.21
CA LYS A 200 36.66 1.97 -13.99
C LYS A 200 36.96 0.47 -13.88
N SER A 201 36.56 -0.32 -14.88
CA SER A 201 36.71 -1.78 -14.88
C SER A 201 36.08 -2.47 -13.66
N TRP A 202 34.92 -1.98 -13.20
CA TRP A 202 34.18 -2.59 -12.11
C TRP A 202 33.48 -3.88 -12.54
N CYS A 203 33.43 -4.85 -11.64
CA CYS A 203 32.65 -6.07 -11.83
C CYS A 203 31.19 -5.83 -11.45
N PHE A 204 30.25 -6.26 -12.28
CA PHE A 204 28.81 -6.15 -11.98
C PHE A 204 28.37 -6.96 -10.76
N ASP A 205 29.13 -7.97 -10.34
CA ASP A 205 28.80 -8.83 -9.20
C ASP A 205 29.41 -8.36 -7.86
N GLU A 206 30.30 -7.37 -7.89
CA GLU A 206 31.04 -6.90 -6.71
C GLU A 206 31.25 -5.39 -6.76
N LEU A 207 30.17 -4.65 -6.56
CA LEU A 207 30.12 -3.19 -6.58
C LEU A 207 30.17 -2.64 -5.15
N ASP A 208 30.96 -1.59 -4.95
CA ASP A 208 30.96 -0.82 -3.71
C ASP A 208 29.95 0.33 -3.81
N GLU A 209 29.05 0.47 -2.83
CA GLU A 209 28.00 1.50 -2.88
C GLU A 209 28.60 2.91 -2.87
N ASP A 210 29.60 3.14 -2.03
CA ASP A 210 30.21 4.46 -1.88
C ASP A 210 30.96 4.84 -3.17
N GLU A 211 31.74 3.92 -3.74
CA GLU A 211 32.44 4.20 -5.01
C GLU A 211 31.49 4.47 -6.18
N VAL A 212 30.37 3.73 -6.27
CA VAL A 212 29.35 3.91 -7.32
C VAL A 212 28.66 5.25 -7.15
N VAL A 213 28.25 5.58 -5.93
CA VAL A 213 27.59 6.84 -5.61
C VAL A 213 28.52 8.02 -5.88
N ASP A 214 29.77 7.96 -5.42
CA ASP A 214 30.76 9.03 -5.63
C ASP A 214 31.04 9.26 -7.12
N ALA A 215 31.07 8.20 -7.94
CA ALA A 215 31.24 8.34 -9.37
C ALA A 215 30.07 9.07 -10.03
N LEU A 216 28.83 8.68 -9.69
CA LEU A 216 27.64 9.32 -10.24
C LEU A 216 27.46 10.76 -9.72
N VAL A 217 27.87 11.04 -8.48
CA VAL A 217 27.88 12.40 -7.95
C VAL A 217 28.91 13.27 -8.68
N ALA A 218 30.06 12.71 -9.05
CA ALA A 218 31.04 13.41 -9.89
C ALA A 218 30.50 13.71 -11.31
N ASP A 219 29.52 12.94 -11.79
CA ASP A 219 28.76 13.19 -13.01
C ASP A 219 27.52 14.09 -12.80
N GLU A 220 27.47 14.84 -11.69
CA GLU A 220 26.42 15.81 -11.33
C GLU A 220 25.04 15.20 -10.98
N PHE A 221 24.97 13.89 -10.68
CA PHE A 221 23.75 13.27 -10.18
C PHE A 221 23.61 13.41 -8.65
N PRO A 222 22.40 13.68 -8.10
CA PRO A 222 22.20 13.71 -6.66
C PRO A 222 22.55 12.36 -6.00
N SER A 223 23.27 12.39 -4.88
CA SER A 223 23.70 11.19 -4.15
C SER A 223 22.54 10.23 -3.84
N LYS A 224 21.37 10.76 -3.45
CA LYS A 224 20.18 9.94 -3.17
C LYS A 224 19.64 9.25 -4.42
N VAL A 225 19.71 9.88 -5.60
CA VAL A 225 19.31 9.29 -6.88
C VAL A 225 20.32 8.23 -7.33
N ALA A 226 21.62 8.50 -7.17
CA ALA A 226 22.67 7.53 -7.47
C ALA A 226 22.52 6.23 -6.65
N SER A 227 22.39 6.37 -5.33
CA SER A 227 22.16 5.24 -4.42
C SER A 227 20.81 4.55 -4.73
N HIS A 228 19.78 5.31 -5.08
CA HIS A 228 18.50 4.74 -5.53
C HIS A 228 18.63 3.92 -6.82
N CYS A 229 19.37 4.39 -7.82
CA CYS A 229 19.62 3.65 -9.05
C CYS A 229 20.27 2.29 -8.77
N LEU A 230 21.27 2.26 -7.88
CA LEU A 230 21.89 0.99 -7.45
C LEU A 230 20.87 0.06 -6.76
N ARG A 231 20.02 0.59 -5.88
CA ARG A 231 18.96 -0.20 -5.21
C ARG A 231 17.90 -0.74 -6.17
N VAL A 232 17.57 0.02 -7.22
CA VAL A 232 16.55 -0.39 -8.20
C VAL A 232 17.06 -1.48 -9.12
N PHE A 233 18.33 -1.41 -9.55
CA PHE A 233 18.90 -2.34 -10.52
C PHE A 233 19.81 -3.40 -9.92
N GLY A 234 20.06 -3.36 -8.61
CA GLY A 234 20.96 -4.27 -7.93
C GLY A 234 20.39 -4.86 -6.65
N SER A 235 21.11 -5.82 -6.09
CA SER A 235 20.83 -6.43 -4.80
C SER A 235 22.10 -6.56 -3.98
N LYS A 236 21.95 -6.59 -2.65
CA LYS A 236 23.07 -6.81 -1.74
C LYS A 236 23.54 -8.26 -1.79
N VAL A 237 24.85 -8.47 -1.78
CA VAL A 237 25.46 -9.80 -1.81
C VAL A 237 25.56 -10.35 -0.39
N GLY A 238 24.55 -11.11 0.04
CA GLY A 238 24.54 -11.76 1.36
C GLY A 238 24.62 -10.74 2.51
N GLU A 239 25.47 -11.01 3.50
CA GLU A 239 25.76 -10.08 4.62
C GLU A 239 26.89 -9.10 4.32
N THR A 240 27.45 -9.10 3.11
CA THR A 240 28.52 -8.17 2.75
C THR A 240 27.96 -6.77 2.47
N SER A 241 28.84 -5.77 2.49
CA SER A 241 28.53 -4.40 2.04
C SER A 241 28.57 -4.24 0.51
N LYS A 242 28.78 -5.33 -0.25
CA LYS A 242 28.88 -5.30 -1.70
C LYS A 242 27.53 -5.50 -2.36
N TRP A 243 27.39 -4.90 -3.54
CA TRP A 243 26.22 -4.97 -4.39
C TRP A 243 26.52 -5.74 -5.67
N LYS A 244 25.49 -6.32 -6.25
CA LYS A 244 25.53 -6.85 -7.62
C LYS A 244 24.40 -6.25 -8.44
N LEU A 245 24.64 -5.97 -9.72
CA LEU A 245 23.57 -5.65 -10.66
C LEU A 245 22.77 -6.90 -10.98
N GLU A 246 21.45 -6.78 -10.97
CA GLU A 246 20.53 -7.84 -11.33
C GLU A 246 20.27 -7.81 -12.84
N PRO A 247 20.78 -8.79 -13.63
CA PRO A 247 20.70 -8.74 -15.09
C PRO A 247 19.26 -8.65 -15.59
N ARG A 248 18.33 -9.34 -14.92
CA ARG A 248 16.90 -9.28 -15.28
C ARG A 248 16.35 -7.86 -15.18
N LEU A 249 16.66 -7.11 -14.12
CA LEU A 249 16.12 -5.76 -13.90
C LEU A 249 16.67 -4.77 -14.94
N VAL A 250 17.98 -4.85 -15.22
CA VAL A 250 18.63 -4.03 -16.24
C VAL A 250 18.09 -4.35 -17.65
N CYS A 251 17.99 -5.63 -18.00
CA CYS A 251 17.46 -6.07 -19.30
C CYS A 251 16.00 -5.67 -19.50
N VAL A 252 15.14 -5.85 -18.48
CA VAL A 252 13.72 -5.43 -18.51
C VAL A 252 13.60 -3.92 -18.68
N HIS A 253 14.44 -3.14 -18.01
CA HIS A 253 14.45 -1.68 -18.15
C HIS A 253 14.75 -1.25 -19.59
N PHE A 254 15.81 -1.79 -20.20
CA PHE A 254 16.10 -1.48 -21.59
C PHE A 254 15.01 -1.95 -22.55
N ALA A 255 14.39 -3.11 -22.29
CA ALA A 255 13.26 -3.59 -23.09
C ALA A 255 12.07 -2.60 -23.04
N ARG A 256 11.71 -2.11 -21.84
CA ARG A 256 10.66 -1.09 -21.68
C ARG A 256 11.02 0.21 -22.40
N ARG A 257 12.27 0.67 -22.31
CA ARG A 257 12.74 1.89 -23.00
C ARG A 257 12.68 1.79 -24.53
N ILE A 258 12.86 0.59 -25.07
CA ILE A 258 12.77 0.31 -26.50
C ILE A 258 11.30 0.27 -26.94
N LEU A 259 10.46 -0.50 -26.25
CA LEU A 259 9.06 -0.71 -26.63
C LEU A 259 8.19 0.52 -26.36
N LYS A 260 8.47 1.27 -25.29
CA LYS A 260 7.63 2.38 -24.81
C LYS A 260 6.17 1.93 -24.74
N ASP A 261 5.31 2.48 -25.60
CA ASP A 261 3.90 2.11 -25.77
C ASP A 261 3.58 1.64 -27.20
N GLU A 262 4.59 1.31 -28.00
CA GLU A 262 4.44 0.93 -29.40
C GLU A 262 4.61 -0.59 -29.62
N LYS A 263 3.80 -1.13 -30.53
CA LYS A 263 3.94 -2.50 -31.01
C LYS A 263 5.09 -2.57 -32.01
N MET A 264 6.08 -3.42 -31.74
CA MET A 264 7.22 -3.64 -32.64
C MET A 264 7.28 -5.10 -33.11
N ARG A 265 7.87 -5.34 -34.29
CA ARG A 265 8.21 -6.70 -34.75
C ARG A 265 9.20 -7.35 -33.80
N LEU A 266 8.96 -8.62 -33.45
CA LEU A 266 9.80 -9.34 -32.50
C LEU A 266 11.27 -9.39 -32.94
N GLU A 267 11.53 -9.59 -34.23
CA GLU A 267 12.90 -9.65 -34.76
C GLU A 267 13.62 -8.30 -34.62
N SER A 268 12.94 -7.20 -34.99
CA SER A 268 13.47 -5.84 -34.85
C SER A 268 13.70 -5.46 -33.39
N PHE A 269 12.78 -5.87 -32.51
CA PHE A 269 12.93 -5.68 -31.07
C PHE A 269 14.17 -6.39 -30.53
N MET A 270 14.33 -7.68 -30.83
CA MET A 270 15.47 -8.46 -30.33
C MET A 270 16.81 -7.89 -30.83
N GLU A 271 16.88 -7.44 -32.09
CA GLU A 271 18.07 -6.80 -32.64
C GLU A 271 18.42 -5.48 -31.93
N GLU A 272 17.44 -4.64 -31.63
CA GLU A 272 17.67 -3.38 -30.91
C GLU A 272 18.00 -3.63 -29.43
N TRP A 273 17.32 -4.59 -28.81
CA TRP A 273 17.52 -4.95 -27.41
C TRP A 273 18.93 -5.47 -27.17
N LYS A 274 19.40 -6.38 -28.03
CA LYS A 274 20.77 -6.89 -28.00
C LYS A 274 21.84 -5.80 -28.12
N LYS A 275 21.58 -4.73 -28.88
CA LYS A 275 22.52 -3.61 -29.03
C LYS A 275 22.57 -2.69 -27.81
N LYS A 276 21.51 -2.67 -27.00
CA LYS A 276 21.36 -1.76 -25.85
C LYS A 276 21.72 -2.40 -24.51
N VAL A 277 21.64 -3.72 -24.40
CA VAL A 277 22.04 -4.47 -23.21
C VAL A 277 23.58 -4.42 -23.06
N PRO A 278 24.11 -4.18 -21.85
CA PRO A 278 25.56 -4.14 -21.61
C PRO A 278 26.26 -5.47 -21.90
N GLU A 279 27.50 -5.39 -22.37
CA GLU A 279 28.36 -6.58 -22.51
C GLU A 279 28.52 -7.29 -21.15
N GLY A 280 28.35 -8.61 -21.14
CA GLY A 280 28.38 -9.42 -19.91
C GLY A 280 27.00 -9.76 -19.34
N MET A 281 25.93 -9.13 -19.82
CA MET A 281 24.55 -9.53 -19.52
C MET A 281 23.93 -10.23 -20.73
N GLU A 282 23.22 -11.34 -20.50
CA GLU A 282 22.56 -12.11 -21.56
C GLU A 282 21.08 -11.74 -21.68
N GLU A 283 20.68 -11.27 -22.86
CA GLU A 283 19.30 -10.95 -23.21
C GLU A 283 18.49 -12.22 -23.51
N ARG A 284 17.69 -12.67 -22.53
CA ARG A 284 16.77 -13.82 -22.70
C ARG A 284 15.33 -13.34 -22.66
N PHE A 285 14.53 -13.68 -23.68
CA PHE A 285 13.16 -13.19 -23.80
C PHE A 285 12.28 -13.59 -22.61
N GLU A 286 12.57 -14.72 -21.98
CA GLU A 286 11.92 -15.24 -20.77
C GLU A 286 12.08 -14.30 -19.57
N MET A 287 13.11 -13.43 -19.56
CA MET A 287 13.28 -12.40 -18.53
C MET A 287 12.18 -11.34 -18.58
N LEU A 288 11.47 -11.20 -19.70
CA LEU A 288 10.40 -10.24 -19.91
C LEU A 288 9.01 -10.79 -19.54
N GLU A 289 8.93 -12.00 -18.96
CA GLU A 289 7.69 -12.54 -18.41
C GLU A 289 7.05 -11.55 -17.41
N GLY A 290 5.77 -11.21 -17.63
CA GLY A 290 5.03 -10.23 -16.83
C GLY A 290 5.27 -8.77 -17.22
N GLU A 291 6.07 -8.51 -18.25
CA GLU A 291 6.39 -7.15 -18.70
C GLU A 291 6.01 -6.86 -20.15
N VAL A 292 5.94 -7.91 -20.96
CA VAL A 292 5.57 -7.83 -22.37
C VAL A 292 4.58 -8.92 -22.75
N LEU A 293 3.87 -8.69 -23.85
CA LEU A 293 3.07 -9.69 -24.53
C LEU A 293 3.44 -9.78 -26.00
N THR A 294 3.19 -10.95 -26.58
CA THR A 294 3.32 -11.18 -28.01
C THR A 294 1.97 -11.40 -28.68
N GLU A 295 1.80 -10.87 -29.88
CA GLU A 295 0.64 -11.07 -30.74
C GLU A 295 1.08 -11.60 -32.10
N LYS A 296 0.46 -12.69 -32.55
CA LYS A 296 0.72 -13.27 -33.87
C LYS A 296 -0.32 -12.76 -34.87
N ILE A 297 0.15 -12.11 -35.94
CA ILE A 297 -0.67 -11.62 -37.04
C ILE A 297 -0.20 -12.31 -38.32
N GLY A 298 -0.85 -13.41 -38.68
CA GLY A 298 -0.42 -14.27 -39.78
C GLY A 298 0.92 -14.95 -39.46
N ILE A 299 1.97 -14.59 -40.20
CA ILE A 299 3.35 -15.08 -39.97
C ILE A 299 4.19 -14.13 -39.11
N GLU A 300 3.72 -12.90 -38.86
CA GLU A 300 4.46 -11.88 -38.13
C GLU A 300 4.13 -11.98 -36.64
N THR A 301 5.16 -11.93 -35.78
CA THR A 301 4.99 -11.82 -34.33
C THR A 301 5.38 -10.42 -33.89
N ARG A 302 4.47 -9.74 -33.18
CA ARG A 302 4.70 -8.42 -32.60
C ARG A 302 4.77 -8.50 -31.09
N VAL A 303 5.64 -7.70 -30.50
CA VAL A 303 5.83 -7.56 -29.06
C VAL A 303 5.47 -6.14 -28.63
N TYR A 304 4.90 -6.01 -27.44
CA TYR A 304 4.53 -4.73 -26.84
C TYR A 304 4.52 -4.82 -25.31
N THR A 305 4.58 -3.66 -24.67
CA THR A 305 4.54 -3.53 -23.21
C THR A 305 3.17 -3.91 -22.67
N PHE A 306 3.18 -4.73 -21.63
CA PHE A 306 2.01 -5.03 -20.82
C PHE A 306 2.56 -5.47 -19.47
N SER A 307 2.61 -4.56 -18.50
CA SER A 307 3.35 -4.78 -17.25
C SER A 307 2.43 -5.15 -16.10
N VAL A 308 2.84 -6.12 -15.28
CA VAL A 308 2.18 -6.43 -14.00
C VAL A 308 2.03 -5.19 -13.11
N ARG A 309 3.00 -4.28 -13.12
CA ARG A 309 3.00 -3.04 -12.30
C ARG A 309 1.85 -2.10 -12.66
N SER A 310 1.33 -2.21 -13.88
CA SER A 310 0.21 -1.41 -14.38
C SER A 310 -1.17 -2.01 -14.06
N LEU A 311 -1.22 -3.27 -13.59
CA LEU A 311 -2.47 -3.97 -13.37
C LEU A 311 -3.10 -3.63 -12.01
N PRO A 312 -4.44 -3.69 -11.90
CA PRO A 312 -5.15 -3.54 -10.63
C PRO A 312 -4.66 -4.52 -9.57
N SER A 313 -4.67 -4.11 -8.29
CA SER A 313 -4.31 -4.98 -7.16
C SER A 313 -5.42 -5.97 -6.81
N THR A 314 -6.69 -5.65 -7.11
CA THR A 314 -7.81 -6.54 -6.80
C THR A 314 -7.91 -7.67 -7.83
N PRO A 315 -8.11 -8.94 -7.41
CA PRO A 315 -8.22 -10.05 -8.36
C PRO A 315 -9.32 -9.85 -9.42
N ALA A 316 -10.49 -9.36 -9.01
CA ALA A 316 -11.63 -9.19 -9.90
C ALA A 316 -11.35 -8.19 -11.05
N GLU A 317 -10.83 -7.01 -10.72
CA GLU A 317 -10.51 -5.98 -11.72
C GLU A 317 -9.31 -6.38 -12.56
N ARG A 318 -8.32 -7.07 -11.96
CA ARG A 318 -7.17 -7.59 -12.69
C ARG A 318 -7.60 -8.61 -13.75
N PHE A 319 -8.35 -9.64 -13.39
CA PHE A 319 -8.86 -10.63 -14.36
C PHE A 319 -9.70 -9.96 -15.45
N SER A 320 -10.53 -8.99 -15.08
CA SER A 320 -11.30 -8.20 -16.06
C SER A 320 -10.39 -7.50 -17.08
N THR A 321 -9.34 -6.83 -16.60
CA THR A 321 -8.37 -6.12 -17.43
C THR A 321 -7.59 -7.09 -18.34
N LEU A 322 -7.13 -8.21 -17.79
CA LEU A 322 -6.41 -9.27 -18.54
C LEU A 322 -7.25 -9.82 -19.69
N PHE A 323 -8.52 -10.15 -19.44
CA PHE A 323 -9.39 -10.73 -20.47
C PHE A 323 -9.93 -9.70 -21.47
N LYS A 324 -10.04 -8.43 -21.06
CA LYS A 324 -10.32 -7.33 -21.99
C LYS A 324 -9.15 -7.12 -22.95
N HIS A 325 -7.92 -7.29 -22.48
CA HIS A 325 -6.73 -7.16 -23.30
C HIS A 325 -6.53 -8.36 -24.24
N ARG A 326 -6.67 -9.59 -23.73
CA ARG A 326 -6.57 -10.83 -24.51
C ARG A 326 -7.67 -11.80 -24.08
N PRO A 327 -8.56 -12.25 -24.98
CA PRO A 327 -9.76 -13.02 -24.59
C PRO A 327 -9.46 -14.46 -24.15
N LYS A 328 -8.32 -15.01 -24.60
CA LYS A 328 -7.90 -16.40 -24.34
C LYS A 328 -6.42 -16.43 -23.98
N TRP A 329 -6.12 -17.01 -22.83
CA TRP A 329 -4.77 -17.11 -22.29
C TRP A 329 -4.35 -18.55 -22.11
N GLU A 330 -3.12 -18.86 -22.48
CA GLU A 330 -2.45 -20.10 -22.06
C GLU A 330 -1.88 -19.90 -20.66
N TRP A 331 -1.71 -20.99 -19.89
CA TRP A 331 -1.20 -20.89 -18.52
C TRP A 331 0.14 -20.16 -18.44
N LYS A 332 1.09 -20.50 -19.30
CA LYS A 332 2.43 -19.91 -19.33
C LYS A 332 2.42 -18.39 -19.55
N ASP A 333 1.44 -17.89 -20.29
CA ASP A 333 1.30 -16.45 -20.57
C ASP A 333 0.55 -15.75 -19.43
N LEU A 334 -0.38 -16.45 -18.75
CA LEU A 334 -1.23 -15.88 -17.71
C LEU A 334 -0.56 -15.85 -16.34
N GLU A 335 0.15 -16.92 -15.98
CA GLU A 335 0.75 -17.13 -14.66
C GLU A 335 1.63 -15.94 -14.22
N PRO A 336 2.54 -15.39 -15.05
CA PRO A 336 3.37 -14.24 -14.64
C PRO A 336 2.57 -13.03 -14.15
N TYR A 337 1.34 -12.84 -14.62
CA TYR A 337 0.47 -11.71 -14.25
C TYR A 337 -0.36 -11.93 -12.98
N LEU A 338 -0.28 -13.13 -12.41
CA LEU A 338 -1.01 -13.53 -11.22
C LEU A 338 -0.09 -13.88 -10.04
N ARG A 339 1.23 -14.00 -10.24
CA ARG A 339 2.20 -14.41 -9.20
C ARG A 339 2.17 -13.50 -7.97
N ASP A 340 1.89 -12.21 -8.14
CA ASP A 340 1.80 -11.20 -7.08
C ASP A 340 0.40 -11.08 -6.45
N LEU A 341 -0.63 -11.75 -6.99
CA LEU A 341 -1.92 -11.88 -6.34
C LEU A 341 -1.83 -12.92 -5.21
N HIS A 342 -1.14 -12.58 -4.12
CA HIS A 342 -1.14 -13.42 -2.93
C HIS A 342 -2.30 -13.04 -2.00
N ASP A 343 -3.28 -13.93 -1.87
CA ASP A 343 -4.27 -13.89 -0.79
C ASP A 343 -4.02 -15.09 0.15
N PRO A 344 -3.73 -14.88 1.45
CA PRO A 344 -3.55 -15.97 2.41
C PRO A 344 -4.76 -16.90 2.51
N LYS A 345 -5.95 -16.42 2.13
CA LYS A 345 -7.23 -17.15 2.26
C LYS A 345 -7.63 -17.90 0.99
N VAL A 346 -7.02 -17.62 -0.16
CA VAL A 346 -7.44 -18.19 -1.45
C VAL A 346 -6.23 -18.65 -2.26
N SER A 347 -6.18 -19.95 -2.60
CA SER A 347 -5.15 -20.49 -3.49
C SER A 347 -5.30 -19.95 -4.91
N MET A 348 -4.21 -19.95 -5.68
CA MET A 348 -4.22 -19.54 -7.09
C MET A 348 -5.21 -20.37 -7.93
N GLU A 349 -5.35 -21.66 -7.65
CA GLU A 349 -6.36 -22.51 -8.28
C GLU A 349 -7.79 -22.07 -7.96
N GLY A 350 -8.04 -21.65 -6.71
CA GLY A 350 -9.33 -21.10 -6.28
C GLY A 350 -9.66 -19.79 -6.99
N LEU A 351 -8.68 -18.91 -7.19
CA LEU A 351 -8.84 -17.68 -7.97
C LEU A 351 -9.18 -17.99 -9.42
N LEU A 352 -8.46 -18.91 -10.06
CA LEU A 352 -8.73 -19.32 -11.44
C LEU A 352 -10.14 -19.91 -11.58
N LEU A 353 -10.55 -20.80 -10.67
CA LEU A 353 -11.89 -21.39 -10.70
C LEU A 353 -13.00 -20.35 -10.52
N LYS A 354 -12.75 -19.29 -9.75
CA LYS A 354 -13.70 -18.22 -9.49
C LYS A 354 -13.86 -17.29 -10.70
N TYR A 355 -12.74 -16.84 -11.27
CA TYR A 355 -12.70 -15.75 -12.26
C TYR A 355 -12.54 -16.18 -13.72
N THR A 356 -12.27 -17.47 -13.99
CA THR A 356 -11.99 -17.96 -15.35
C THR A 356 -12.87 -19.16 -15.72
N ARG A 357 -13.02 -19.39 -17.03
CA ARG A 357 -13.43 -20.69 -17.60
C ARG A 357 -12.20 -21.39 -18.13
N ARG A 358 -11.92 -22.60 -17.62
CA ARG A 358 -10.85 -23.46 -18.12
C ARG A 358 -11.39 -24.35 -19.24
N ALA A 359 -10.77 -24.28 -20.41
CA ALA A 359 -11.03 -25.15 -21.54
C ALA A 359 -9.75 -25.93 -21.87
N GLN A 360 -9.87 -27.23 -22.07
CA GLN A 360 -8.73 -28.08 -22.42
C GLN A 360 -9.19 -29.11 -23.46
N ALA A 361 -8.67 -29.01 -24.67
CA ALA A 361 -9.15 -29.80 -25.81
C ALA A 361 -8.79 -31.29 -25.70
N ARG A 362 -7.64 -31.59 -25.10
CA ARG A 362 -7.13 -32.95 -24.84
C ARG A 362 -6.34 -32.95 -23.53
N ALA A 363 -6.23 -34.09 -22.86
CA ALA A 363 -5.54 -34.18 -21.56
C ALA A 363 -4.06 -33.75 -21.59
N ASP A 364 -3.42 -33.84 -22.77
CA ASP A 364 -2.05 -33.45 -23.05
C ASP A 364 -1.88 -32.01 -23.57
N ALA A 365 -2.97 -31.34 -23.94
CA ALA A 365 -2.93 -29.96 -24.44
C ALA A 365 -2.88 -28.96 -23.28
N GLU A 366 -2.15 -27.85 -23.47
CA GLU A 366 -2.12 -26.76 -22.49
C GLU A 366 -3.55 -26.20 -22.25
N PRO A 367 -3.94 -25.99 -20.98
CA PRO A 367 -5.25 -25.42 -20.67
C PRO A 367 -5.30 -23.96 -21.13
N VAL A 368 -6.44 -23.59 -21.71
CA VAL A 368 -6.76 -22.23 -22.12
C VAL A 368 -7.79 -21.65 -21.15
N PHE A 369 -7.53 -20.44 -20.68
CA PHE A 369 -8.38 -19.70 -19.77
C PHE A 369 -9.06 -18.55 -20.50
N SER A 370 -10.36 -18.38 -20.28
CA SER A 370 -11.14 -17.24 -20.77
C SER A 370 -11.96 -16.61 -19.65
N ALA A 371 -12.47 -15.40 -19.89
CA ALA A 371 -13.42 -14.76 -18.97
C ALA A 371 -14.62 -15.67 -18.69
N ARG A 372 -15.18 -15.52 -17.48
CA ARG A 372 -16.34 -16.28 -17.03
C ARG A 372 -17.66 -15.74 -17.55
#